data_AF-A0AAP0B1T0-F1
#
_entry.id   AF-A0AAP0B1T0-F1
#
_cell.length_a   1.000
_cell.length_b   1.000
_cell.length_c   1.000
_cell.angle_alpha   90.00
_cell.angle_beta   90.00
_cell.angle_gamma   90.00
#
_symmetry.space_group_name_H-M   'P 1'
#
loop_
_entity.id
_entity.type
_entity.pdbx_description
1 polymer ?
#
loop_
_entity_poly.entity_id
_entity_poly.type
_entity_poly.pdbx_seq_one_letter_code
_entity_poly.pdbx_strand_id
1 'polypeptide(L)'
;MEPPPPPLVAFYGYLWLPANLAAAAALLLHLLIIGATADPSDEACLLNLRNSLEDPGNSLRNWSKLTFASPCNGFTSYLEGATCNNGRIYKLSLPGRSLRGSISPFLSNCTNMQTLDLSSNFLTDPIPAELSSLLNLAVLNLSANRLSGHIPPQLALCAYLNVIDLHSNELSGPIPDQLGLLVRLSVLDVSYNRLEGLIPVLLANRTGLPRFNASSFAGNKELYGYPLPPMRGRGLSVLAIVGIGLGSGMVSLVLSFSAVCIWLKVTEQSSTTAPVGGMINAEDGKISHLMPDY
;
A
#
# COMPACT_ATOMS: atom_id res chain seq x y z
N MET A 1 93.36 4.92 -56.55
CA MET A 1 92.41 3.79 -56.60
C MET A 1 91.90 3.58 -55.19
N GLU A 2 90.72 4.10 -54.91
CA GLU A 2 90.05 4.06 -53.61
C GLU A 2 88.85 3.10 -53.76
N PRO A 3 88.55 2.23 -52.77
CA PRO A 3 87.45 1.28 -52.90
C PRO A 3 86.09 1.96 -52.69
N PRO A 4 85.00 1.45 -53.31
CA PRO A 4 83.69 2.08 -53.19
C PRO A 4 83.07 1.84 -51.81
N PRO A 5 82.22 2.77 -51.31
CA PRO A 5 81.53 2.60 -50.04
C PRO A 5 80.38 1.57 -50.15
N PRO A 6 80.00 0.90 -49.05
CA PRO A 6 78.90 -0.06 -49.05
C PRO A 6 77.53 0.65 -49.08
N PRO A 7 76.44 -0.05 -49.50
CA PRO A 7 75.14 0.58 -49.68
C PRO A 7 74.47 0.88 -48.33
N LEU A 8 73.79 2.02 -48.28
CA LEU A 8 72.92 2.43 -47.17
C LEU A 8 71.68 1.55 -47.14
N VAL A 9 71.54 0.74 -46.09
CA VAL A 9 70.30 0.03 -45.76
C VAL A 9 69.31 1.03 -45.17
N ALA A 10 68.28 1.38 -45.93
CA ALA A 10 67.16 2.17 -45.43
C ALA A 10 66.31 1.32 -44.48
N PHE A 11 66.43 1.59 -43.17
CA PHE A 11 65.48 1.09 -42.18
C PHE A 11 64.16 1.86 -42.30
N TYR A 12 63.17 1.24 -42.96
CA TYR A 12 61.77 1.63 -42.78
C TYR A 12 61.38 1.25 -41.35
N GLY A 13 61.51 2.20 -40.43
CA GLY A 13 61.02 2.09 -39.06
C GLY A 13 59.50 2.08 -39.07
N TYR A 14 58.90 0.91 -39.25
CA TYR A 14 57.51 0.68 -38.90
C TYR A 14 57.40 0.86 -37.39
N LEU A 15 56.71 1.92 -36.96
CA LEU A 15 56.36 2.16 -35.57
C LEU A 15 55.33 1.10 -35.16
N TRP A 16 55.81 -0.07 -34.72
CA TRP A 16 54.97 -1.10 -34.12
C TRP A 16 54.52 -0.58 -32.75
N LEU A 17 53.34 0.04 -32.69
CA LEU A 17 52.58 0.08 -31.44
C LEU A 17 52.43 -1.38 -30.96
N PRO A 18 52.83 -1.73 -29.73
CA PRO A 18 52.69 -3.10 -29.26
C PRO A 18 51.22 -3.49 -29.36
N ALA A 19 50.92 -4.66 -29.94
CA ALA A 19 49.56 -5.14 -30.16
C ALA A 19 48.69 -5.05 -28.89
N ASN A 20 49.31 -5.15 -27.72
CA ASN A 20 48.68 -5.00 -26.41
C ASN A 20 48.15 -3.58 -26.14
N LEU A 21 48.79 -2.52 -26.64
CA LEU A 21 48.35 -1.14 -26.46
C LEU A 21 47.20 -0.79 -27.42
N ALA A 22 47.27 -1.28 -28.66
CA ALA A 22 46.18 -1.17 -29.63
C ALA A 22 44.96 -2.00 -29.20
N ALA A 23 45.17 -3.20 -28.67
CA ALA A 23 44.12 -4.03 -28.08
C ALA A 23 43.53 -3.38 -26.82
N ALA A 24 44.36 -2.86 -25.91
CA ALA A 24 43.88 -2.15 -24.72
C ALA A 24 43.13 -0.88 -25.07
N ALA A 25 43.60 -0.10 -26.06
CA ALA A 25 42.91 1.07 -26.56
C ALA A 25 41.60 0.69 -27.27
N ALA A 26 41.56 -0.39 -28.05
CA ALA A 26 40.34 -0.91 -28.67
C ALA A 26 39.35 -1.46 -27.63
N LEU A 27 39.82 -2.04 -26.53
CA LEU A 27 39.00 -2.51 -25.41
C LEU A 27 38.46 -1.32 -24.60
N LEU A 28 39.27 -0.28 -24.38
CA LEU A 28 38.85 0.99 -23.78
C LEU A 28 37.86 1.73 -24.68
N LEU A 29 38.09 1.73 -25.99
CA LEU A 29 37.18 2.29 -26.99
C LEU A 29 35.90 1.45 -27.06
N HIS A 30 35.96 0.12 -26.98
CA HIS A 30 34.79 -0.75 -26.85
C HIS A 30 34.02 -0.50 -25.55
N LEU A 31 34.71 -0.30 -24.42
CA LEU A 31 34.11 0.10 -23.15
C LEU A 31 33.46 1.49 -23.23
N LEU A 32 34.02 2.41 -24.02
CA LEU A 32 33.44 3.73 -24.32
C LEU A 32 32.31 3.67 -25.37
N ILE A 33 32.27 2.60 -26.19
CA ILE A 33 31.25 2.32 -27.22
C ILE A 33 30.17 1.35 -26.70
N ILE A 34 30.20 0.91 -25.44
CA ILE A 34 29.00 0.35 -24.79
C ILE A 34 28.02 1.51 -24.57
N GLY A 35 27.46 2.00 -25.68
CA GLY A 35 26.20 2.71 -25.69
C GLY A 35 25.25 1.84 -24.90
N ALA A 36 24.74 2.42 -23.83
CA ALA A 36 23.89 1.79 -22.85
C ALA A 36 23.00 0.72 -23.47
N THR A 37 23.41 -0.53 -23.30
CA THR A 37 22.68 -1.68 -23.85
C THR A 37 21.36 -1.77 -23.08
N ALA A 38 20.25 -1.66 -23.80
CA ALA A 38 18.93 -1.89 -23.24
C ALA A 38 18.94 -3.23 -22.47
N ASP A 39 18.51 -3.20 -21.20
CA ASP A 39 18.46 -4.41 -20.38
C ASP A 39 17.25 -5.24 -20.79
N PRO A 40 17.40 -6.56 -21.06
CA PRO A 40 16.26 -7.45 -21.31
C PRO A 40 15.16 -7.41 -20.23
N SER A 41 15.51 -7.04 -18.99
CA SER A 41 14.56 -6.88 -17.89
C SER A 41 13.65 -5.65 -18.03
N ASP A 42 14.12 -4.56 -18.66
CA ASP A 42 13.33 -3.35 -18.88
C ASP A 42 12.21 -3.60 -19.92
N GLU A 43 12.51 -4.35 -20.99
CA GLU A 43 11.50 -4.73 -22.01
C GLU A 43 10.36 -5.54 -21.38
N ALA A 44 10.71 -6.57 -20.61
CA ALA A 44 9.72 -7.46 -19.98
C ALA A 44 8.86 -6.72 -18.95
N CYS A 45 9.46 -5.84 -18.15
CA CYS A 45 8.77 -4.99 -17.18
C CYS A 45 7.70 -4.10 -17.86
N LEU A 46 8.08 -3.39 -18.93
CA LEU A 46 7.20 -2.48 -19.65
C LEU A 46 6.09 -3.21 -20.40
N LEU A 47 6.39 -4.37 -20.97
CA LEU A 47 5.38 -5.20 -21.65
C LEU A 47 4.31 -5.68 -20.66
N ASN A 48 4.72 -6.14 -19.48
CA ASN A 48 3.78 -6.55 -18.44
C ASN A 48 2.96 -5.38 -17.89
N LEU A 49 3.58 -4.21 -17.71
CA LEU A 49 2.86 -3.01 -17.31
C LEU A 49 1.84 -2.58 -18.37
N ARG A 50 2.21 -2.59 -19.66
CA ARG A 50 1.28 -2.28 -20.75
C ARG A 50 0.08 -3.23 -20.77
N ASN A 51 0.31 -4.51 -20.51
CA ASN A 51 -0.75 -5.52 -20.50
C ASN A 51 -1.67 -5.41 -19.27
N SER A 52 -1.18 -4.90 -18.14
CA SER A 52 -2.00 -4.68 -16.94
C SER A 52 -2.80 -3.38 -16.98
N LEU A 53 -2.41 -2.45 -17.85
CA LEU A 53 -3.06 -1.14 -18.00
C LEU A 53 -4.08 -1.15 -19.13
N GLU A 54 -5.28 -0.68 -18.81
CA GLU A 54 -6.32 -0.34 -19.78
C GLU A 54 -6.23 1.16 -20.11
N ASP A 55 -6.09 1.48 -21.40
CA ASP A 55 -5.88 2.85 -21.87
C ASP A 55 -7.02 3.30 -22.81
N PRO A 56 -8.21 3.64 -22.25
CA PRO A 56 -9.35 4.06 -23.06
C PRO A 56 -9.11 5.40 -23.78
N GLY A 57 -8.22 6.24 -23.26
CA GLY A 57 -7.84 7.52 -23.87
C GLY A 57 -6.86 7.37 -25.04
N ASN A 58 -6.34 6.16 -25.27
CA ASN A 58 -5.26 5.91 -26.21
C ASN A 58 -4.11 6.91 -26.00
N SER A 59 -3.73 7.12 -24.73
CA SER A 59 -2.64 8.00 -24.28
C SER A 59 -1.27 7.35 -24.50
N LEU A 60 -1.20 6.03 -24.41
CA LEU A 60 0.02 5.23 -24.51
C LEU A 60 0.19 4.68 -25.95
N ARG A 61 -0.03 5.52 -26.97
CA ARG A 61 0.01 5.09 -28.40
C ARG A 61 1.35 4.48 -28.79
N ASN A 62 2.42 5.06 -28.27
CA ASN A 62 3.79 4.66 -28.57
C ASN A 62 4.27 3.49 -27.71
N TRP A 63 3.42 2.90 -26.87
CA TRP A 63 3.77 1.73 -26.05
C TRP A 63 3.55 0.45 -26.86
N SER A 64 4.57 0.12 -27.66
CA SER A 64 4.60 -1.04 -28.55
C SER A 64 5.79 -1.96 -28.26
N LYS A 65 5.73 -3.20 -28.76
CA LYS A 65 6.84 -4.15 -28.61
C LYS A 65 8.16 -3.62 -29.19
N LEU A 66 8.11 -2.88 -30.30
CA LEU A 66 9.29 -2.29 -30.93
C LEU A 66 9.95 -1.21 -30.06
N THR A 67 9.13 -0.37 -29.42
CA THR A 67 9.62 0.69 -28.53
C THR A 67 10.09 0.16 -27.18
N PHE A 68 9.65 -1.02 -26.74
CA PHE A 68 10.13 -1.64 -25.51
C PHE A 68 11.50 -2.30 -25.67
N ALA A 69 11.84 -2.79 -26.87
CA ALA A 69 13.16 -3.38 -27.15
C ALA A 69 14.30 -2.35 -27.08
N SER A 70 14.01 -1.07 -27.37
CA SER A 70 14.94 0.04 -27.19
C SER A 70 14.18 1.27 -26.67
N PRO A 71 13.91 1.33 -25.36
CA PRO A 71 13.06 2.38 -24.80
C PRO A 71 13.77 3.74 -24.77
N CYS A 72 15.09 3.77 -24.91
CA CYS A 72 15.91 4.95 -24.69
C CYS A 72 16.65 5.41 -25.93
N ASN A 73 16.63 6.71 -26.19
CA ASN A 73 17.48 7.40 -27.15
C ASN A 73 18.28 8.49 -26.40
N GLY A 74 19.45 8.13 -25.90
CA GLY A 74 20.26 8.97 -25.01
C GLY A 74 19.54 9.24 -23.68
N PHE A 75 19.27 10.52 -23.39
CA PHE A 75 18.57 10.97 -22.18
C PHE A 75 17.04 11.04 -22.36
N THR A 76 16.55 10.78 -23.57
CA THR A 76 15.12 10.84 -23.91
C THR A 76 14.54 9.45 -24.17
N SER A 77 13.22 9.30 -24.03
CA SER A 77 12.51 8.08 -24.42
C SER A 77 11.46 8.40 -25.49
N TYR A 78 11.19 7.45 -26.38
CA TYR A 78 10.05 7.49 -27.29
C TYR A 78 8.73 7.10 -26.61
N LEU A 79 8.83 6.48 -25.43
CA LEU A 79 7.69 6.08 -24.63
C LEU A 79 7.15 7.30 -23.90
N GLU A 80 5.84 7.52 -24.06
CA GLU A 80 5.14 8.57 -23.33
C GLU A 80 5.41 8.43 -21.82
N GLY A 81 5.82 9.53 -21.19
CA GLY A 81 6.06 9.59 -19.74
C GLY A 81 7.36 8.94 -19.25
N ALA A 82 8.12 8.23 -20.09
CA ALA A 82 9.38 7.63 -19.67
C ALA A 82 10.56 8.60 -19.84
N THR A 83 11.51 8.55 -18.92
CA THR A 83 12.80 9.26 -19.03
C THR A 83 13.93 8.29 -18.77
N CYS A 84 14.98 8.42 -19.58
CA CYS A 84 16.12 7.53 -19.56
C CYS A 84 17.36 8.20 -18.99
N ASN A 85 18.15 7.41 -18.28
CA ASN A 85 19.48 7.78 -17.83
C ASN A 85 20.40 6.58 -18.06
N ASN A 86 21.54 6.81 -18.71
CA ASN A 86 22.45 5.74 -19.15
C ASN A 86 21.70 4.60 -19.86
N GLY A 87 20.81 4.96 -20.80
CA GLY A 87 20.00 4.05 -21.62
C GLY A 87 19.08 3.07 -20.90
N ARG A 88 18.77 3.31 -19.62
CA ARG A 88 17.72 2.62 -18.88
C ARG A 88 16.66 3.60 -18.40
N ILE A 89 15.43 3.13 -18.26
CA ILE A 89 14.36 3.94 -17.69
C ILE A 89 14.62 4.12 -16.19
N TYR A 90 14.69 5.37 -15.75
CA TYR A 90 14.81 5.68 -14.32
C TYR A 90 13.60 6.48 -13.81
N LYS A 91 12.81 7.07 -14.72
CA LYS A 91 11.59 7.79 -14.36
C LYS A 91 10.46 7.40 -15.28
N LEU A 92 9.32 7.09 -14.70
CA LEU A 92 8.05 6.87 -15.40
C LEU A 92 6.99 7.78 -14.76
N SER A 93 6.45 8.72 -15.52
CA SER A 93 5.44 9.69 -15.08
C SER A 93 4.29 9.75 -16.09
N LEU A 94 3.13 9.25 -15.69
CA LEU A 94 1.90 9.18 -16.47
C LEU A 94 0.69 9.76 -15.71
N PRO A 95 0.78 11.00 -15.20
CA PRO A 95 -0.31 11.59 -14.44
C PRO A 95 -1.51 11.93 -15.34
N GLY A 96 -2.74 11.72 -14.86
CA GLY A 96 -3.92 12.29 -15.54
C GLY A 96 -4.25 11.67 -16.90
N ARG A 97 -3.87 10.40 -17.15
CA ARG A 97 -4.02 9.74 -18.45
C ARG A 97 -5.29 8.89 -18.58
N SER A 98 -6.17 8.93 -17.57
CA SER A 98 -7.39 8.11 -17.50
C SER A 98 -7.13 6.60 -17.60
N LEU A 99 -5.94 6.17 -17.16
CA LEU A 99 -5.54 4.77 -17.17
C LEU A 99 -6.37 3.96 -16.16
N ARG A 100 -6.75 2.76 -16.54
CA ARG A 100 -7.48 1.77 -15.72
C ARG A 100 -6.64 0.50 -15.59
N GLY A 101 -7.17 -0.50 -14.88
CA GLY A 101 -6.46 -1.74 -14.60
C GLY A 101 -5.59 -1.61 -13.35
N SER A 102 -4.50 -2.37 -13.29
CA SER A 102 -3.69 -2.50 -12.08
C SER A 102 -2.20 -2.25 -12.31
N ILE A 103 -1.50 -1.96 -11.21
CA ILE A 103 -0.04 -1.85 -11.22
C ILE A 103 0.52 -3.27 -11.26
N SER A 104 1.23 -3.61 -12.34
CA SER A 104 1.81 -4.95 -12.49
C SER A 104 2.94 -5.17 -11.47
N PRO A 105 2.99 -6.33 -10.76
CA PRO A 105 4.13 -6.65 -9.89
C PRO A 105 5.46 -6.76 -10.65
N PHE A 106 5.41 -7.07 -11.95
CA PHE A 106 6.58 -7.13 -12.83
C PHE A 106 7.20 -5.75 -13.10
N LEU A 107 6.54 -4.66 -12.71
CA LEU A 107 7.13 -3.32 -12.73
C LEU A 107 8.41 -3.25 -11.86
N SER A 108 8.51 -4.13 -10.87
CA SER A 108 9.68 -4.30 -10.01
C SER A 108 10.96 -4.73 -10.74
N ASN A 109 10.85 -5.27 -11.96
CA ASN A 109 12.01 -5.65 -12.77
C ASN A 109 12.72 -4.45 -13.41
N CYS A 110 12.08 -3.28 -13.47
CA CYS A 110 12.71 -2.03 -13.93
C CYS A 110 13.64 -1.45 -12.84
N THR A 111 14.72 -2.16 -12.51
CA THR A 111 15.56 -1.93 -11.31
C THR A 111 16.23 -0.55 -11.20
N ASN A 112 16.38 0.17 -12.31
CA ASN A 112 16.95 1.52 -12.32
C ASN A 112 15.91 2.62 -11.97
N MET A 113 14.66 2.25 -11.72
CA MET A 113 13.57 3.20 -11.45
C MET A 113 13.80 3.97 -10.14
N GLN A 114 13.81 5.29 -10.24
CA GLN A 114 13.93 6.27 -9.17
C GLN A 114 12.64 7.06 -8.96
N THR A 115 11.82 7.22 -10.00
CA THR A 115 10.55 7.95 -9.92
C THR A 115 9.47 7.16 -10.62
N LEU A 116 8.42 6.84 -9.87
CA LEU A 116 7.19 6.26 -10.38
C LEU A 116 6.03 7.20 -10.02
N ASP A 117 5.41 7.79 -11.03
CA ASP A 117 4.27 8.67 -10.90
C ASP A 117 3.14 8.19 -11.81
N LEU A 118 2.11 7.61 -11.20
CA LEU A 118 0.89 7.14 -11.86
C LEU A 118 -0.35 7.88 -11.31
N SER A 119 -0.14 9.08 -10.77
CA SER A 119 -1.18 9.84 -10.08
C SER A 119 -2.34 10.26 -10.99
N SER A 120 -3.50 10.57 -10.39
CA SER A 120 -4.67 11.08 -11.12
C SER A 120 -5.13 10.15 -12.25
N ASN A 121 -5.19 8.85 -11.99
CA ASN A 121 -5.72 7.85 -12.91
C ASN A 121 -6.90 7.10 -12.27
N PHE A 122 -7.34 6.01 -12.89
CA PHE A 122 -8.41 5.14 -12.38
C PHE A 122 -7.86 3.74 -12.07
N LEU A 123 -6.61 3.65 -11.62
CA LEU A 123 -5.99 2.37 -11.27
C LEU A 123 -6.68 1.76 -10.06
N THR A 124 -6.91 0.46 -10.12
CA THR A 124 -7.56 -0.36 -9.10
C THR A 124 -6.57 -1.39 -8.54
N ASP A 125 -7.07 -2.30 -7.71
CA ASP A 125 -6.31 -3.37 -7.04
C ASP A 125 -5.30 -2.85 -6.01
N PRO A 126 -4.66 -3.75 -5.24
CA PRO A 126 -3.66 -3.35 -4.26
C PRO A 126 -2.35 -2.88 -4.86
N ILE A 127 -1.60 -2.09 -4.09
CA ILE A 127 -0.22 -1.76 -4.38
C ILE A 127 0.61 -3.06 -4.28
N PRO A 128 1.31 -3.49 -5.34
CA PRO A 128 2.12 -4.70 -5.30
C PRO A 128 3.26 -4.57 -4.30
N ALA A 129 3.44 -5.58 -3.44
CA ALA A 129 4.55 -5.60 -2.48
C ALA A 129 5.91 -5.69 -3.19
N GLU A 130 5.93 -6.26 -4.39
CA GLU A 130 7.11 -6.45 -5.24
C GLU A 130 7.78 -5.13 -5.64
N LEU A 131 7.05 -4.00 -5.59
CA LEU A 131 7.63 -2.67 -5.79
C LEU A 131 8.79 -2.39 -4.82
N SER A 132 8.87 -3.11 -3.69
CA SER A 132 10.02 -3.06 -2.78
C SER A 132 11.35 -3.44 -3.41
N SER A 133 11.35 -4.15 -4.55
CA SER A 133 12.56 -4.53 -5.28
C SER A 133 13.16 -3.37 -6.07
N LEU A 134 12.42 -2.26 -6.22
CA LEU A 134 12.92 -1.02 -6.82
C LEU A 134 13.80 -0.29 -5.81
N LEU A 135 15.01 -0.82 -5.55
CA LEU A 135 15.89 -0.33 -4.49
C LEU A 135 16.30 1.14 -4.67
N ASN A 136 16.30 1.65 -5.91
CA ASN A 136 16.65 3.03 -6.24
C ASN A 136 15.45 4.00 -6.18
N LEU A 137 14.25 3.52 -5.85
CA LEU A 137 13.03 4.32 -5.87
C LEU A 137 13.10 5.44 -4.83
N ALA A 138 13.00 6.68 -5.30
CA ALA A 138 13.05 7.89 -4.49
C ALA A 138 11.69 8.59 -4.41
N VAL A 139 10.87 8.48 -5.45
CA VAL A 139 9.54 9.09 -5.52
C VAL A 139 8.54 8.05 -5.97
N LEU A 140 7.53 7.82 -5.12
CA LEU A 140 6.36 7.01 -5.42
C LEU A 140 5.12 7.90 -5.28
N ASN A 141 4.49 8.23 -6.41
CA ASN A 141 3.24 8.97 -6.45
C ASN A 141 2.15 8.13 -7.12
N LEU A 142 1.22 7.63 -6.31
CA LEU A 142 0.06 6.86 -6.74
C LEU A 142 -1.25 7.55 -6.35
N SER A 143 -1.19 8.84 -6.00
CA SER A 143 -2.34 9.61 -5.52
C SER A 143 -3.47 9.72 -6.53
N ALA A 144 -4.67 10.01 -6.04
CA ALA A 144 -5.87 10.20 -6.86
C ALA A 144 -6.12 9.02 -7.82
N ASN A 145 -6.22 7.82 -7.25
CA ASN A 145 -6.57 6.59 -7.94
C ASN A 145 -7.70 5.86 -7.16
N ARG A 146 -7.94 4.59 -7.46
CA ARG A 146 -8.90 3.71 -6.77
C ARG A 146 -8.19 2.49 -6.19
N LEU A 147 -6.93 2.64 -5.78
CA LEU A 147 -6.14 1.56 -5.21
C LEU A 147 -6.72 1.13 -3.87
N SER A 148 -6.71 -0.18 -3.60
CA SER A 148 -7.37 -0.77 -2.42
C SER A 148 -6.41 -1.66 -1.61
N GLY A 149 -6.89 -2.25 -0.52
CA GLY A 149 -6.05 -3.09 0.33
C GLY A 149 -5.03 -2.30 1.16
N HIS A 150 -4.00 -2.98 1.65
CA HIS A 150 -3.06 -2.43 2.62
C HIS A 150 -1.88 -1.73 1.94
N ILE A 151 -1.30 -0.74 2.63
CA ILE A 151 0.01 -0.19 2.24
C ILE A 151 1.07 -1.28 2.50
N PRO A 152 1.85 -1.73 1.51
CA PRO A 152 2.82 -2.79 1.73
C PRO A 152 3.95 -2.35 2.68
N PRO A 153 4.17 -3.04 3.82
CA PRO A 153 5.28 -2.72 4.72
C PRO A 153 6.65 -2.86 4.03
N GLN A 154 6.74 -3.68 2.98
CA GLN A 154 7.95 -3.90 2.19
C GLN A 154 8.44 -2.64 1.47
N LEU A 155 7.60 -1.62 1.27
CA LEU A 155 8.04 -0.33 0.72
C LEU A 155 9.16 0.30 1.56
N ALA A 156 9.26 -0.04 2.85
CA ALA A 156 10.37 0.38 3.71
C ALA A 156 11.76 -0.17 3.27
N LEU A 157 11.81 -1.18 2.39
CA LEU A 157 13.06 -1.70 1.83
C LEU A 157 13.67 -0.76 0.78
N CYS A 158 12.87 0.12 0.17
CA CYS A 158 13.34 1.14 -0.74
C CYS A 158 13.99 2.29 0.03
N ALA A 159 15.24 2.09 0.48
CA ALA A 159 15.95 3.01 1.38
C ALA A 159 16.14 4.45 0.84
N TYR A 160 15.98 4.64 -0.48
CA TYR A 160 16.05 5.96 -1.12
C TYR A 160 14.73 6.71 -1.16
N LEU A 161 13.60 6.10 -0.76
CA LEU A 161 12.29 6.75 -0.77
C LEU A 161 12.32 8.05 0.04
N ASN A 162 12.03 9.12 -0.68
CA ASN A 162 11.96 10.49 -0.20
C ASN A 162 10.52 11.01 -0.23
N VAL A 163 9.73 10.57 -1.20
CA VAL A 163 8.34 10.99 -1.39
C VAL A 163 7.48 9.74 -1.55
N ILE A 164 6.47 9.61 -0.68
CA ILE A 164 5.38 8.65 -0.81
C ILE A 164 4.09 9.45 -0.80
N ASP A 165 3.42 9.50 -1.94
CA ASP A 165 2.12 10.15 -2.07
C ASP A 165 1.07 9.13 -2.53
N LEU A 166 0.16 8.80 -1.61
CA LEU A 166 -0.92 7.83 -1.76
C LEU A 166 -2.28 8.47 -1.50
N HIS A 167 -2.37 9.81 -1.43
CA HIS A 167 -3.61 10.48 -1.05
C HIS A 167 -4.75 10.18 -2.05
N SER A 168 -6.00 10.29 -1.60
CA SER A 168 -7.19 10.08 -2.44
C SER A 168 -7.20 8.71 -3.13
N ASN A 169 -7.22 7.65 -2.32
CA ASN A 169 -7.36 6.26 -2.77
C ASN A 169 -8.37 5.51 -1.86
N GLU A 170 -8.48 4.19 -2.01
CA GLU A 170 -9.34 3.33 -1.19
C GLU A 170 -8.52 2.38 -0.28
N LEU A 171 -7.29 2.78 0.08
CA LEU A 171 -6.39 1.97 0.91
C LEU A 171 -6.95 1.80 2.33
N SER A 172 -6.77 0.62 2.91
CA SER A 172 -7.35 0.20 4.18
C SER A 172 -6.30 -0.39 5.13
N GLY A 173 -6.68 -0.62 6.38
CA GLY A 173 -5.80 -1.18 7.40
C GLY A 173 -4.86 -0.12 8.01
N PRO A 174 -3.90 -0.55 8.84
CA PRO A 174 -2.99 0.35 9.52
C PRO A 174 -1.90 0.91 8.61
N ILE A 175 -1.39 2.08 8.96
CA ILE A 175 -0.14 2.59 8.38
C ILE A 175 1.01 1.71 8.92
N PRO A 176 1.85 1.10 8.06
CA PRO A 176 2.94 0.26 8.52
C PRO A 176 4.00 1.04 9.31
N ASP A 177 4.36 0.54 10.50
CA ASP A 177 5.43 1.11 11.34
C ASP A 177 6.77 1.22 10.59
N GLN A 178 7.01 0.28 9.67
CA GLN A 178 8.22 0.18 8.88
C GLN A 178 8.47 1.43 8.03
N LEU A 179 7.44 2.17 7.63
CA LEU A 179 7.62 3.42 6.88
C LEU A 179 8.37 4.48 7.70
N GLY A 180 8.31 4.41 9.03
CA GLY A 180 9.10 5.27 9.92
C GLY A 180 10.61 5.00 9.88
N LEU A 181 11.03 3.82 9.39
CA LEU A 181 12.44 3.46 9.21
C LEU A 181 13.10 4.18 8.02
N LEU A 182 12.29 4.73 7.10
CA LEU A 182 12.80 5.47 5.95
C LEU A 182 13.39 6.81 6.38
N VAL A 183 14.70 6.84 6.58
CA VAL A 183 15.43 8.03 7.06
C VAL A 183 15.36 9.20 6.07
N ARG A 184 15.20 8.91 4.77
CA ARG A 184 15.13 9.93 3.71
C ARG A 184 13.73 10.48 3.46
N LEU A 185 12.67 9.85 3.97
CA LEU A 185 11.28 10.21 3.69
C LEU A 185 10.96 11.63 4.17
N SER A 186 10.82 12.58 3.25
CA SER A 186 10.46 13.98 3.59
C SER A 186 8.99 14.27 3.38
N VAL A 187 8.35 13.57 2.43
CA VAL A 187 6.93 13.72 2.13
C VAL A 187 6.25 12.37 2.26
N LEU A 188 5.25 12.31 3.13
CA LEU A 188 4.28 11.23 3.24
C LEU A 188 2.90 11.88 3.20
N ASP A 189 2.08 11.48 2.24
CA ASP A 189 0.66 11.83 2.21
C ASP A 189 -0.17 10.56 1.98
N VAL A 190 -1.01 10.24 2.96
CA VAL A 190 -1.93 9.11 2.95
C VAL A 190 -3.36 9.58 3.23
N SER A 191 -3.61 10.88 3.04
CA SER A 191 -4.90 11.49 3.31
C SER A 191 -5.99 10.97 2.36
N TYR A 192 -7.26 11.11 2.76
CA TYR A 192 -8.41 10.69 1.97
C TYR A 192 -8.34 9.22 1.51
N ASN A 193 -8.10 8.32 2.48
CA ASN A 193 -8.16 6.87 2.30
C ASN A 193 -9.14 6.26 3.32
N ARG A 194 -9.12 4.94 3.49
CA ARG A 194 -9.88 4.17 4.49
C ARG A 194 -8.94 3.56 5.55
N LEU A 195 -7.82 4.22 5.84
CA LEU A 195 -6.85 3.74 6.82
C LEU A 195 -7.42 3.83 8.24
N GLU A 196 -6.96 2.93 9.09
CA GLU A 196 -7.47 2.73 10.45
C GLU A 196 -6.34 2.54 11.46
N GLY A 197 -6.66 2.69 12.74
CA GLY A 197 -5.73 2.41 13.84
C GLY A 197 -4.86 3.62 14.23
N LEU A 198 -3.82 3.33 15.02
CA LEU A 198 -2.92 4.33 15.56
C LEU A 198 -1.88 4.74 14.50
N ILE A 199 -1.63 6.05 14.37
CA ILE A 199 -0.50 6.55 13.58
C ILE A 199 0.82 6.09 14.22
N PRO A 200 1.69 5.37 13.49
CA PRO A 200 2.95 4.86 14.02
C PRO A 200 3.82 5.96 14.66
N VAL A 201 4.26 5.71 15.90
CA VAL A 201 5.18 6.63 16.61
C VAL A 201 6.51 6.77 15.87
N LEU A 202 6.93 5.76 15.10
CA LEU A 202 8.13 5.81 14.28
C LEU A 202 8.05 6.84 13.14
N LEU A 203 6.86 7.32 12.78
CA LEU A 203 6.70 8.42 11.82
C LEU A 203 6.91 9.80 12.47
N ALA A 204 6.99 9.88 13.80
CA ALA A 204 7.37 11.11 14.49
C ALA A 204 8.89 11.37 14.36
N ASN A 205 9.29 12.64 14.46
CA ASN A 205 10.71 12.99 14.51
C ASN A 205 11.31 12.55 15.87
N ARG A 206 12.65 12.42 15.94
CA ARG A 206 13.40 12.12 17.20
C ARG A 206 13.15 13.13 18.32
N THR A 207 12.62 14.31 18.00
CA THR A 207 12.23 15.35 18.94
C THR A 207 10.79 15.19 19.48
N GLY A 208 10.05 14.18 19.03
CA GLY A 208 8.64 13.97 19.38
C GLY A 208 7.65 14.87 18.62
N LEU A 209 8.16 15.73 17.72
CA LEU A 209 7.34 16.59 16.84
C LEU A 209 6.90 15.84 15.58
N PRO A 210 5.84 16.31 14.87
CA PRO A 210 5.35 15.64 13.69
C PRO A 210 6.41 15.79 12.61
N ARG A 211 6.90 14.67 12.06
CA ARG A 211 7.72 14.71 10.84
C ARG A 211 6.88 15.14 9.64
N PHE A 212 5.60 14.75 9.64
CA PHE A 212 4.61 15.02 8.59
C PHE A 212 3.44 15.82 9.17
N ASN A 213 2.83 16.66 8.33
CA ASN A 213 1.73 17.52 8.76
C ASN A 213 0.45 16.70 9.06
N ALA A 214 -0.43 17.20 9.91
CA ALA A 214 -1.73 16.57 10.17
C ALA A 214 -2.58 16.39 8.90
N SER A 215 -2.40 17.28 7.91
CA SER A 215 -3.06 17.17 6.60
C SER A 215 -2.72 15.86 5.89
N SER A 216 -1.50 15.35 6.04
CA SER A 216 -1.04 14.09 5.43
C SER A 216 -1.83 12.86 5.86
N PHE A 217 -2.60 12.96 6.95
CA PHE A 217 -3.37 11.85 7.53
C PHE A 217 -4.88 12.12 7.49
N ALA A 218 -5.30 13.32 7.07
CA ALA A 218 -6.68 13.75 7.10
C ALA A 218 -7.59 12.89 6.21
N GLY A 219 -8.90 12.89 6.44
CA GLY A 219 -9.85 12.14 5.62
C GLY A 219 -9.93 10.63 5.90
N ASN A 220 -9.02 10.07 6.70
CA ASN A 220 -9.12 8.70 7.19
C ASN A 220 -9.97 8.66 8.48
N LYS A 221 -11.17 8.07 8.42
CA LYS A 221 -12.17 8.15 9.50
C LYS A 221 -11.76 7.44 10.79
N GLU A 222 -11.03 6.34 10.67
CA GLU A 222 -10.69 5.45 11.80
C GLU A 222 -9.21 5.52 12.17
N LEU A 223 -8.47 6.43 11.55
CA LEU A 223 -7.08 6.72 11.87
C LEU A 223 -7.01 7.75 13.00
N TYR A 224 -6.15 7.52 13.99
CA TYR A 224 -6.03 8.39 15.16
C TYR A 224 -4.61 8.40 15.74
N GLY A 225 -4.37 9.30 16.69
CA GLY A 225 -3.06 9.47 17.31
C GLY A 225 -2.22 10.54 16.62
N TYR A 226 -1.14 10.96 17.28
CA TYR A 226 -0.38 12.14 16.88
C TYR A 226 0.14 12.05 15.42
N PRO A 227 -0.06 13.07 14.57
CA PRO A 227 -0.54 14.43 14.87
C PRO A 227 -2.06 14.63 14.88
N LEU A 228 -2.87 13.59 14.61
CA LEU A 228 -4.32 13.65 14.73
C LEU A 228 -4.79 13.53 16.20
N PRO A 229 -6.02 13.97 16.52
CA PRO A 229 -6.59 13.73 17.83
C PRO A 229 -6.69 12.21 18.13
N PRO A 230 -6.70 11.82 19.42
CA PRO A 230 -6.90 10.43 19.81
C PRO A 230 -8.30 9.94 19.40
N MET A 231 -8.47 8.63 19.30
CA MET A 231 -9.73 8.02 18.86
C MET A 231 -10.87 8.54 19.75
N ARG A 232 -11.85 9.21 19.13
CA ARG A 232 -13.07 9.62 19.83
C ARG A 232 -13.92 8.37 20.00
N GLY A 233 -13.70 7.65 21.10
CA GLY A 233 -14.42 6.41 21.39
C GLY A 233 -15.92 6.63 21.27
N ARG A 234 -16.60 5.78 20.48
CA ARG A 234 -18.06 5.68 20.46
C ARG A 234 -18.54 4.96 21.72
N GLY A 235 -18.12 5.43 22.89
CA GLY A 235 -18.82 5.08 24.12
C GLY A 235 -20.24 5.62 24.04
N LEU A 236 -21.24 4.80 24.36
CA LEU A 236 -22.57 5.31 24.63
C LEU A 236 -22.44 6.42 25.67
N SER A 237 -23.04 7.58 25.42
CA SER A 237 -23.10 8.65 26.42
C SER A 237 -23.61 8.07 27.74
N VAL A 238 -23.11 8.56 28.88
CA VAL A 238 -23.65 8.20 30.20
C VAL A 238 -25.17 8.37 30.21
N LEU A 239 -25.69 9.41 29.53
CA LEU A 239 -27.13 9.63 29.36
C LEU A 239 -27.83 8.52 28.57
N ALA A 240 -27.18 7.95 27.55
CA ALA A 240 -27.72 6.83 26.77
C ALA A 240 -27.73 5.54 27.60
N ILE A 241 -26.70 5.28 28.40
CA ILE A 241 -26.65 4.13 29.32
C ILE A 241 -27.74 4.25 30.38
N VAL A 242 -27.85 5.43 31.01
CA VAL A 242 -28.91 5.73 31.99
C VAL A 242 -30.30 5.59 31.35
N GLY A 243 -30.48 6.08 30.12
CA GLY A 243 -31.73 5.95 29.37
C GLY A 243 -32.11 4.51 29.06
N ILE A 244 -31.15 3.68 28.65
CA ILE A 244 -31.38 2.23 28.42
C ILE A 244 -31.80 1.55 29.73
N GLY A 245 -31.10 1.82 30.84
CA GLY A 245 -31.42 1.23 32.14
C GLY A 245 -32.82 1.61 32.64
N LEU A 246 -33.16 2.90 32.60
CA LEU A 246 -34.49 3.40 33.00
C LEU A 246 -35.59 2.84 32.10
N GLY A 247 -35.36 2.82 30.78
CA GLY A 247 -36.29 2.27 29.81
C GLY A 247 -36.56 0.78 30.05
N SER A 248 -35.51 -0.02 30.22
CA SER A 248 -35.66 -1.46 30.50
C SER A 248 -36.36 -1.72 31.83
N GLY A 249 -36.08 -0.92 32.87
CA GLY A 249 -36.72 -1.07 34.17
C GLY A 249 -38.23 -0.81 34.11
N MET A 250 -38.63 0.26 33.43
CA MET A 250 -40.03 0.63 33.29
C MET A 250 -40.81 -0.37 32.43
N VAL A 251 -40.22 -0.85 31.32
CA VAL A 251 -40.83 -1.91 30.50
C VAL A 251 -40.99 -3.20 31.31
N SER A 252 -39.97 -3.60 32.08
CA SER A 252 -40.04 -4.82 32.89
C SER A 252 -41.12 -4.75 33.97
N LEU A 253 -41.34 -3.57 34.56
CA LEU A 253 -42.41 -3.33 35.53
C LEU A 253 -43.80 -3.41 34.89
N VAL A 254 -43.97 -2.81 33.70
CA VAL A 254 -45.24 -2.88 32.97
C VAL A 254 -45.58 -4.31 32.59
N LEU A 255 -44.60 -5.08 32.12
CA LEU A 255 -44.79 -6.48 31.75
C LEU A 255 -45.12 -7.35 32.97
N SER A 256 -44.42 -7.18 34.08
CA SER A 256 -44.68 -7.95 35.30
C SER A 256 -46.07 -7.64 35.88
N PHE A 257 -46.45 -6.37 35.95
CA PHE A 257 -47.77 -5.97 36.41
C PHE A 257 -48.89 -6.53 35.52
N SER A 258 -48.72 -6.43 34.20
CA SER A 258 -49.68 -6.96 33.23
C SER A 258 -49.85 -8.48 33.38
N ALA A 259 -48.76 -9.22 33.57
CA ALA A 259 -48.79 -10.66 33.80
C ALA A 259 -49.54 -11.03 35.09
N VAL A 260 -49.31 -10.30 36.19
CA VAL A 260 -50.03 -10.50 37.47
C VAL A 260 -51.52 -10.22 37.30
N CYS A 261 -51.90 -9.13 36.62
CA CYS A 261 -53.30 -8.82 36.36
C CYS A 261 -53.99 -9.91 35.53
N ILE A 262 -53.31 -10.45 34.52
CA ILE A 262 -53.84 -11.57 33.72
C ILE A 262 -54.01 -12.81 34.59
N TRP A 263 -53.01 -13.16 35.40
CA TRP A 263 -53.06 -14.31 36.29
C TRP A 263 -54.23 -14.22 37.29
N LEU A 264 -54.41 -13.07 37.95
CA LEU A 264 -55.53 -12.85 38.88
C LEU A 264 -56.89 -13.01 38.20
N LYS A 265 -57.03 -12.53 36.96
CA LYS A 265 -58.28 -12.65 36.20
C LYS A 265 -58.60 -14.11 35.86
N VAL A 266 -57.57 -14.90 35.53
CA VAL A 266 -57.72 -16.33 35.21
C VAL A 266 -58.08 -17.12 36.47
N THR A 267 -57.43 -16.84 37.60
CA THR A 267 -57.73 -17.54 38.87
C THR A 267 -59.14 -17.24 39.37
N GLU A 268 -59.61 -15.99 39.24
CA GLU A 268 -60.98 -15.61 39.58
C GLU A 268 -62.00 -16.39 38.71
N GLN A 269 -61.80 -16.45 37.39
CA GLN A 269 -62.66 -17.22 36.49
C GLN A 269 -62.69 -18.71 36.82
N SER A 270 -61.54 -19.29 37.18
CA SER A 270 -61.45 -20.70 37.60
C SER A 270 -62.17 -20.97 38.93
N SER A 271 -62.25 -19.98 39.82
CA SER A 271 -62.97 -20.09 41.10
C SER A 271 -64.50 -19.96 40.95
N THR A 272 -64.98 -19.20 39.97
CA THR A 272 -66.43 -19.06 39.66
C THR A 272 -67.03 -20.21 38.83
N THR A 273 -66.23 -21.17 38.36
CA THR A 273 -66.69 -22.28 37.49
C THR A 273 -66.56 -23.67 38.12
N ALA A 274 -66.32 -23.79 39.43
CA ALA A 274 -66.35 -25.09 40.10
C ALA A 274 -67.81 -25.56 40.36
N PRO A 275 -68.26 -26.70 39.81
CA PRO A 275 -69.51 -27.32 40.22
C PRO A 275 -69.33 -28.10 41.53
N VAL A 276 -70.40 -28.12 42.33
CA VAL A 276 -70.55 -28.91 43.56
C VAL A 276 -70.42 -30.41 43.26
N GLY A 277 -69.48 -31.10 43.93
CA GLY A 277 -69.59 -32.54 44.17
C GLY A 277 -68.27 -33.35 44.19
N GLY A 278 -67.93 -33.91 45.36
CA GLY A 278 -67.30 -35.24 45.47
C GLY A 278 -65.85 -35.32 45.99
N MET A 279 -65.69 -35.89 47.19
CA MET A 279 -64.46 -36.34 47.88
C MET A 279 -63.44 -37.10 47.01
N ILE A 280 -62.13 -36.95 47.28
CA ILE A 280 -61.31 -37.90 48.09
C ILE A 280 -59.86 -37.42 48.31
N ASN A 281 -59.47 -37.48 49.59
CA ASN A 281 -58.21 -37.86 50.23
C ASN A 281 -56.87 -37.17 49.92
N ALA A 282 -56.30 -36.67 51.02
CA ALA A 282 -54.95 -36.19 51.21
C ALA A 282 -53.90 -37.31 51.20
N GLU A 283 -52.73 -37.03 50.64
CA GLU A 283 -51.47 -37.64 51.09
C GLU A 283 -50.37 -36.57 51.17
N ASP A 284 -49.80 -36.45 52.37
CA ASP A 284 -48.69 -35.57 52.74
C ASP A 284 -47.35 -36.11 52.21
N GLY A 285 -46.67 -35.30 51.37
CA GLY A 285 -45.32 -35.54 50.87
C GLY A 285 -44.26 -34.84 51.72
N LYS A 286 -43.71 -35.60 52.66
CA LYS A 286 -42.68 -35.30 53.67
C LYS A 286 -41.36 -34.73 53.09
N ILE A 287 -40.90 -33.58 53.61
CA ILE A 287 -39.56 -33.02 53.35
C ILE A 287 -38.56 -33.65 54.33
N SER A 288 -37.59 -34.43 53.83
CA SER A 288 -36.42 -34.86 54.61
C SER A 288 -35.21 -34.01 54.25
N HIS A 289 -34.87 -33.12 55.18
CA HIS A 289 -33.66 -32.31 55.26
C HIS A 289 -32.45 -33.22 55.55
N LEU A 290 -31.43 -33.20 54.68
CA LEU A 290 -30.13 -33.85 54.86
C LEU A 290 -29.08 -32.75 55.07
N MET A 291 -28.48 -32.72 56.25
CA MET A 291 -27.30 -31.92 56.57
C MET A 291 -26.28 -32.87 57.23
N PRO A 292 -25.00 -32.87 56.82
CA PRO A 292 -23.96 -33.68 57.43
C PRO A 292 -23.20 -32.85 58.48
N ASP A 293 -22.71 -33.50 59.53
CA ASP A 293 -21.68 -32.91 60.41
C ASP A 293 -20.53 -33.91 60.63
N TYR A 294 -19.33 -33.33 60.51
CA TYR A 294 -17.97 -33.77 60.89
C TYR A 294 -17.27 -34.90 60.14
#